data_AF-A0AAD7NFY6-F1
#
_entry.id   AF-A0AAD7NFY6-F1
#
_cell.length_a   1.000
_cell.length_b   1.000
_cell.length_c   1.000
_cell.angle_alpha   90.00
_cell.angle_beta   90.00
_cell.angle_gamma   90.00
#
_symmetry.space_group_name_H-M   'P 1'
#
loop_
_entity.id
_entity.type
_entity.pdbx_description
1 polymer ?
#
loop_
_entity_poly.entity_id
_entity_poly.type
_entity_poly.pdbx_seq_one_letter_code
_entity_poly.pdbx_strand_id
1 'polypeptide(L)'
;MNLRGKQLQVCTCFGKLQFTRLRTSHFTARKLAEYDLAICRAFAFKVRANLTDKAFKMLPFAFPQEPPLPTLDGVRSRINFLAGFKPQIYDCCVNSCLCFVGPHKDLKACIYCKEPRYRANGKP
;
A
#
# COMPACT_ATOMS: atom_id res chain seq x y z
N MET A 1 -15.40 -7.95 -25.11
CA MET A 1 -16.32 -6.91 -24.61
C MET A 1 -16.15 -6.74 -23.11
N ASN A 2 -16.01 -5.48 -22.69
CA ASN A 2 -16.13 -4.92 -21.32
C ASN A 2 -15.04 -5.15 -20.26
N LEU A 3 -14.17 -4.14 -20.22
CA LEU A 3 -13.36 -3.64 -19.10
C LEU A 3 -14.24 -3.21 -17.89
N ARG A 4 -13.65 -3.30 -16.69
CA ARG A 4 -13.80 -2.43 -15.49
C ARG A 4 -13.30 -3.25 -14.28
N GLY A 5 -12.04 -3.14 -13.84
CA GLY A 5 -11.49 -1.94 -13.23
C GLY A 5 -12.11 -1.72 -11.84
N LYS A 6 -11.70 -2.49 -10.82
CA LYS A 6 -12.14 -2.28 -9.44
C LYS A 6 -10.95 -1.82 -8.59
N GLN A 7 -10.94 -0.52 -8.32
CA GLN A 7 -10.06 0.17 -7.39
C GLN A 7 -10.16 -0.46 -6.00
N LEU A 8 -8.99 -0.72 -5.39
CA LEU A 8 -8.86 -0.94 -3.96
C LEU A 8 -9.38 0.31 -3.22
N GLN A 9 -10.47 0.16 -2.48
CA GLN A 9 -11.00 1.18 -1.60
C GLN A 9 -10.17 1.20 -0.32
N VAL A 10 -9.21 2.13 -0.24
CA VAL A 10 -8.44 2.41 0.97
C VAL A 10 -9.31 3.26 1.90
N CYS A 11 -9.84 2.65 2.97
CA CYS A 11 -10.56 3.38 4.01
C CYS A 11 -9.58 4.29 4.78
N THR A 12 -9.59 5.58 4.48
CA THR A 12 -8.81 6.58 5.20
C THR A 12 -9.65 7.14 6.35
N CYS A 13 -9.46 6.60 7.57
CA CYS A 13 -9.90 7.25 8.79
C CYS A 13 -8.92 8.39 9.11
N PHE A 14 -9.17 9.58 8.54
CA PHE A 14 -8.43 10.80 8.89
C PHE A 14 -8.91 11.33 10.24
N GLY A 15 -8.42 10.70 11.31
CA GLY A 15 -8.46 11.28 12.66
C GLY A 15 -7.49 12.46 12.71
N LYS A 16 -8.01 13.63 13.08
CA LYS A 16 -7.23 14.84 13.33
C LYS A 16 -6.21 14.56 14.45
N LEU A 17 -4.93 14.36 14.11
CA LEU A 17 -3.84 14.42 15.08
C LEU A 17 -3.23 15.81 15.07
N GLN A 18 -3.28 16.45 16.24
CA GLN A 18 -2.65 17.72 16.52
C GLN A 18 -1.14 17.63 16.28
N PHE A 19 -0.60 18.65 15.62
CA PHE A 19 0.80 18.85 15.37
C PHE A 19 1.51 19.24 16.68
N THR A 20 1.83 18.26 17.52
CA THR A 20 2.73 18.47 18.66
C THR A 20 4.11 17.94 18.31
N ARG A 21 4.97 18.87 17.87
CA ARG A 21 6.44 18.91 17.97
C ARG A 21 7.09 17.58 18.41
N LEU A 22 7.35 16.68 17.47
CA LEU A 22 8.21 15.54 17.72
C LEU A 22 9.68 15.98 17.66
N ARG A 23 10.21 16.15 18.87
CA ARG A 23 11.55 15.81 19.36
C ARG A 23 12.50 15.35 18.23
N THR A 24 13.52 16.17 17.94
CA THR A 24 14.67 15.80 17.11
C THR A 24 15.39 14.64 17.77
N SER A 25 14.98 13.42 17.43
CA SER A 25 15.79 12.24 17.69
C SER A 25 17.07 12.41 16.89
N HIS A 26 18.18 12.23 17.58
CA HIS A 26 19.52 12.27 17.03
C HIS A 26 19.65 11.09 16.03
N PHE A 27 19.20 11.31 14.79
CA PHE A 27 19.26 10.35 13.70
C PHE A 27 20.71 10.31 13.21
N THR A 28 21.53 9.43 13.78
CA THR A 28 22.75 8.99 13.10
C THR A 28 22.31 8.51 11.72
N ALA A 29 22.58 9.32 10.70
CA ALA A 29 22.02 9.18 9.38
C ALA A 29 22.40 7.82 8.79
N ARG A 30 21.51 6.83 8.92
CA ARG A 30 21.64 5.57 8.22
C ARG A 30 21.45 5.92 6.75
N LYS A 31 22.58 6.12 6.07
CA LYS A 31 22.62 6.49 4.65
C LYS A 31 21.90 5.36 3.90
N LEU A 32 20.74 5.68 3.33
CA LEU A 32 20.00 4.77 2.45
C LEU A 32 20.93 4.32 1.31
N ALA A 33 20.72 3.09 0.83
CA ALA A 33 21.44 2.63 -0.35
C ALA A 33 21.17 3.59 -1.52
N GLU A 34 22.16 3.78 -2.39
CA GLU A 34 22.05 4.70 -3.52
C GLU A 34 20.88 4.36 -4.44
N TYR A 35 20.63 3.07 -4.64
CA TYR A 35 19.47 2.58 -5.38
C TYR A 35 18.13 2.95 -4.72
N ASP A 36 18.03 2.84 -3.40
CA ASP A 36 16.82 3.23 -2.66
C ASP A 36 16.58 4.74 -2.75
N LEU A 37 17.64 5.55 -2.77
CA LEU A 37 17.53 6.98 -3.01
C LEU A 37 17.01 7.28 -4.42
N ALA A 38 17.47 6.55 -5.45
CA ALA A 38 16.96 6.69 -6.81
C ALA A 38 15.46 6.35 -6.91
N ILE A 39 15.02 5.27 -6.27
CA ILE A 39 13.60 4.89 -6.18
C ILE A 39 12.78 5.99 -5.49
N CYS A 40 13.25 6.50 -4.36
CA CYS A 40 12.58 7.59 -3.63
C CYS A 40 12.47 8.86 -4.47
N ARG A 41 13.52 9.23 -5.22
CA ARG A 41 13.51 10.39 -6.12
C ARG A 41 12.49 10.22 -7.26
N ALA A 42 12.50 9.06 -7.91
CA ALA A 42 11.54 8.75 -8.98
C ALA A 42 10.09 8.80 -8.49
N PHE A 43 9.82 8.24 -7.31
CA PHE A 43 8.48 8.29 -6.72
C PHE A 43 8.09 9.69 -6.26
N ALA A 44 9.00 10.46 -5.68
CA ALA A 44 8.74 11.85 -5.32
C ALA A 44 8.41 12.70 -6.55
N PHE A 45 9.10 12.47 -7.67
CA PHE A 45 8.76 13.10 -8.95
C PHE A 45 7.35 12.72 -9.40
N LYS A 46 7.00 11.43 -9.34
CA LYS A 46 5.63 10.95 -9.65
C LYS A 46 4.56 11.68 -8.85
N VAL A 47 4.74 11.77 -7.53
CA VAL A 47 3.76 12.36 -6.61
C VAL A 47 3.67 13.87 -6.80
N ARG A 48 4.80 14.57 -6.92
CA ARG A 48 4.82 16.03 -7.03
C ARG A 48 4.29 16.53 -8.37
N ALA A 49 4.60 15.83 -9.46
CA ALA A 49 4.13 16.20 -10.79
C ALA A 49 2.82 15.50 -11.19
N ASN A 50 2.15 14.79 -10.26
CA ASN A 50 0.91 14.06 -10.50
C ASN A 50 0.95 13.16 -11.75
N LEU A 51 2.08 12.47 -11.97
CA LEU A 51 2.27 11.65 -13.17
C LEU A 51 1.34 10.43 -13.18
N THR A 52 0.70 10.22 -14.33
CA THR A 52 -0.05 9.01 -14.61
C THR A 52 0.85 7.78 -14.56
N ASP A 53 0.25 6.61 -14.30
CA ASP A 53 1.00 5.35 -14.26
C ASP A 53 1.62 4.99 -15.62
N LYS A 54 0.98 5.41 -16.72
CA LYS A 54 1.51 5.25 -18.08
C LYS A 54 2.78 6.08 -18.28
N ALA A 55 2.74 7.36 -17.90
CA ALA A 55 3.91 8.23 -17.98
C ALA A 55 5.06 7.73 -17.08
N PHE A 56 4.73 7.18 -15.90
CA PHE A 56 5.74 6.59 -15.03
C PHE A 56 6.45 5.38 -15.66
N LYS A 57 5.74 4.55 -16.41
CA LYS A 57 6.34 3.41 -17.14
C LYS A 57 7.32 3.83 -18.24
N MET A 58 7.24 5.08 -18.72
CA MET A 58 8.16 5.61 -19.72
C MET A 58 9.48 6.12 -19.12
N LEU A 59 9.55 6.34 -17.80
CA LEU A 59 10.75 6.86 -17.14
C LEU A 59 12.02 6.03 -17.40
N PRO A 60 12.00 4.67 -17.34
CA PRO A 60 13.20 3.87 -17.63
C PRO A 60 13.72 4.05 -19.06
N PHE A 61 12.84 4.39 -20.01
CA PHE A 61 13.22 4.67 -21.40
C PHE A 61 13.80 6.08 -21.57
N ALA A 62 13.24 7.07 -20.87
CA ALA A 62 13.72 8.45 -20.91
C ALA A 62 15.03 8.65 -20.12
N PHE A 63 15.19 7.91 -19.03
CA PHE A 63 16.35 7.99 -18.13
C PHE A 63 16.89 6.57 -17.90
N PRO A 64 17.71 6.04 -18.84
CA PRO A 64 18.36 4.76 -18.63
C PRO A 64 19.32 4.86 -17.44
N GLN A 65 19.20 3.95 -16.48
CA GLN A 65 20.02 3.85 -15.29
C GLN A 65 20.33 2.37 -15.02
N GLU A 66 21.52 2.09 -14.49
CA GLU A 66 21.92 0.77 -14.03
C GLU A 66 22.04 0.77 -12.50
N PRO A 67 21.30 -0.09 -11.77
CA PRO A 67 20.20 -0.97 -12.23
C PRO A 67 18.91 -0.20 -12.56
N PRO A 68 18.04 -0.77 -13.43
CA PRO A 68 16.82 -0.09 -13.86
C PRO A 68 15.84 0.11 -12.70
N LEU A 69 14.99 1.14 -12.86
CA LEU A 69 13.89 1.37 -11.92
C LEU A 69 12.89 0.21 -11.95
N PRO A 70 12.37 -0.23 -10.80
CA PRO A 70 11.38 -1.28 -10.76
C PRO A 70 10.02 -0.79 -11.28
N THR A 71 9.09 -1.72 -11.47
CA THR A 71 7.70 -1.39 -11.78
C THR A 71 7.09 -0.52 -10.67
N LEU A 72 6.01 0.20 -10.99
CA LEU A 72 5.37 1.09 -10.02
C LEU A 72 4.97 0.39 -8.72
N ASP A 73 4.52 -0.87 -8.80
CA ASP A 73 4.15 -1.66 -7.63
C ASP A 73 5.38 -2.09 -6.83
N GLY A 74 6.48 -2.40 -7.50
CA GLY A 74 7.78 -2.62 -6.86
C GLY A 74 8.30 -1.37 -6.14
N VAL A 75 8.19 -0.20 -6.77
CA VAL A 75 8.51 1.11 -6.17
C VAL A 75 7.68 1.34 -4.90
N ARG A 76 6.35 1.16 -4.98
CA ARG A 76 5.45 1.32 -3.82
C ARG A 76 5.79 0.34 -2.70
N SER A 77 6.00 -0.93 -3.02
CA SER A 77 6.38 -1.96 -2.05
C SER A 77 7.69 -1.62 -1.36
N ARG A 78 8.72 -1.22 -2.13
CA ARG A 78 10.01 -0.82 -1.59
C ARG A 78 9.91 0.39 -0.69
N ILE A 79 9.15 1.41 -1.09
CA ILE A 79 8.95 2.62 -0.27
C ILE A 79 8.20 2.31 1.01
N ASN A 80 7.16 1.48 0.95
CA ASN A 80 6.44 1.05 2.15
C ASN A 80 7.37 0.32 3.13
N PHE A 81 8.25 -0.54 2.61
CA PHE A 81 9.28 -1.22 3.40
C PHE A 81 10.26 -0.23 4.03
N LEU A 82 10.77 0.75 3.26
CA LEU A 82 11.69 1.78 3.76
C LEU A 82 11.04 2.70 4.80
N ALA A 83 9.76 3.00 4.66
CA ALA A 83 8.98 3.78 5.61
C ALA A 83 8.60 2.99 6.88
N GLY A 84 8.87 1.68 6.91
CA GLY A 84 8.50 0.81 8.04
C GLY A 84 7.01 0.48 8.12
N PHE A 85 6.24 0.73 7.06
CA PHE A 85 4.83 0.34 7.00
C PHE A 85 4.71 -1.18 6.86
N LYS A 86 4.01 -1.81 7.81
CA LYS A 86 3.67 -3.23 7.76
C LYS A 86 2.20 -3.37 7.36
N PRO A 87 1.86 -3.94 6.19
CA PRO A 87 0.47 -4.16 5.82
C PRO A 87 -0.17 -5.15 6.79
N GLN A 88 -1.36 -4.82 7.30
CA GLN A 88 -2.20 -5.75 8.06
C GLN A 88 -3.29 -6.28 7.13
N ILE A 89 -3.40 -7.60 7.06
CA ILE A 89 -4.40 -8.29 6.25
C ILE A 89 -5.61 -8.54 7.15
N TYR A 90 -6.78 -8.13 6.68
CA TYR A 90 -8.04 -8.32 7.39
C TYR A 90 -8.99 -9.19 6.55
N ASP A 91 -9.65 -10.13 7.20
CA ASP A 91 -10.64 -11.00 6.58
C ASP A 91 -11.99 -10.28 6.55
N CYS A 92 -12.66 -10.24 5.40
CA CYS A 92 -13.96 -9.59 5.22
C CYS A 92 -14.96 -10.49 4.45
N CYS A 93 -16.27 -10.46 4.79
CA CYS A 93 -17.30 -11.12 3.94
C CYS A 93 -17.32 -10.47 2.56
N VAL A 94 -17.36 -11.29 1.51
CA VAL A 94 -17.41 -10.87 0.10
C VAL A 94 -18.69 -10.08 -0.23
N ASN A 95 -19.80 -10.40 0.43
CA ASN A 95 -21.13 -9.83 0.14
C ASN A 95 -21.49 -8.61 1.00
N SER A 96 -21.11 -8.59 2.28
CA SER A 96 -21.51 -7.56 3.24
C SER A 96 -20.37 -6.65 3.70
N CYS A 97 -19.13 -6.94 3.29
CA CYS A 97 -17.91 -6.27 3.77
C CYS A 97 -17.74 -6.29 5.31
N LEU A 98 -18.42 -7.20 6.02
CA LEU A 98 -18.20 -7.39 7.46
C LEU A 98 -16.75 -7.81 7.69
N CYS A 99 -16.01 -7.04 8.49
CA CYS A 99 -14.62 -7.34 8.85
C CYS A 99 -14.58 -8.22 10.11
N PHE A 100 -13.90 -9.37 10.03
CA PHE A 100 -13.77 -10.34 11.12
C PHE A 100 -12.65 -9.94 12.10
N VAL A 101 -12.79 -8.77 12.70
CA VAL A 101 -11.84 -8.20 13.67
C VAL A 101 -12.56 -7.79 14.95
N GLY A 102 -11.81 -7.66 16.04
CA GLY A 102 -12.34 -7.22 17.33
C GLY A 102 -13.54 -8.09 17.80
N PRO A 103 -14.74 -7.51 18.00
CA PRO A 103 -15.94 -8.26 18.43
C PRO A 103 -16.35 -9.41 17.50
N HIS A 104 -15.94 -9.36 16.23
CA HIS A 104 -16.32 -10.33 15.22
C HIS A 104 -15.20 -11.33 14.89
N LYS A 105 -14.11 -11.33 15.66
CA LYS A 105 -12.92 -12.15 15.42
C LYS A 105 -13.20 -13.65 15.44
N ASP A 106 -14.10 -14.10 16.32
CA ASP A 106 -14.39 -15.52 16.53
C ASP A 106 -15.56 -16.03 15.66
N LEU A 107 -16.18 -15.13 14.88
CA LEU A 107 -17.26 -15.51 13.97
C LEU A 107 -16.71 -16.31 12.78
N LYS A 108 -17.33 -17.46 12.53
CA LYS A 108 -17.04 -18.35 11.39
C LYS A 108 -17.92 -18.09 10.17
N ALA A 109 -18.97 -17.31 10.33
CA ALA A 109 -19.88 -16.90 9.28
C ALA A 109 -20.31 -15.45 9.51
N CYS A 110 -20.67 -14.77 8.45
CA CYS A 110 -21.13 -13.40 8.55
C CYS A 110 -22.55 -13.31 9.13
N ILE A 111 -22.79 -12.36 10.03
CA ILE A 111 -24.12 -12.10 10.62
C ILE A 111 -25.17 -11.65 9.59
N TYR A 112 -24.76 -10.90 8.56
CA TYR A 112 -25.66 -10.40 7.50
C TYR A 112 -25.84 -11.37 6.34
N CYS A 113 -24.73 -11.73 5.68
CA CYS A 113 -24.72 -12.52 4.44
C CYS A 113 -24.85 -14.04 4.71
N LYS A 114 -24.64 -14.50 5.96
CA LYS A 114 -24.51 -15.91 6.37
C LYS A 114 -23.44 -16.73 5.64
N GLU A 115 -22.68 -16.09 4.74
CA GLU A 115 -21.55 -16.70 4.04
C GLU A 115 -20.50 -17.17 5.06
N PRO A 116 -19.94 -18.38 4.89
CA PRO A 116 -18.82 -18.83 5.69
C PRO A 116 -17.61 -17.91 5.49
N ARG A 117 -16.91 -17.62 6.59
CA ARG A 117 -15.67 -16.86 6.57
C ARG A 117 -14.57 -17.56 5.77
N TYR A 118 -14.51 -18.88 5.87
CA TYR A 118 -13.48 -19.70 5.22
C TYR A 118 -14.09 -20.50 4.07
N ARG A 119 -13.40 -20.50 2.94
CA ARG A 119 -13.68 -21.40 1.82
C ARG A 119 -13.35 -22.84 2.21
N ALA A 120 -13.79 -23.81 1.40
CA ALA A 120 -13.49 -25.24 1.59
C ALA A 120 -11.98 -25.54 1.74
N ASN A 121 -11.12 -24.69 1.16
CA ASN A 121 -9.66 -24.84 1.21
C ASN A 121 -9.02 -24.21 2.47
N GLY A 122 -9.82 -23.84 3.48
CA GLY A 122 -9.35 -23.25 4.75
C GLY A 122 -8.84 -21.81 4.64
N LYS A 123 -8.95 -21.18 3.46
CA LYS A 123 -8.58 -19.77 3.24
C LYS A 123 -9.80 -18.86 3.43
N PRO A 124 -9.63 -17.68 4.05
CA PRO A 124 -10.67 -16.65 4.08
C PRO A 124 -10.99 -16.10 2.68
#